data_AF-A0AAW2P005-F1
#
_entry.id   AF-A0AAW2P005-F1
#
_cell.length_a   1.000
_cell.length_b   1.000
_cell.length_c   1.000
_cell.angle_alpha   90.00
_cell.angle_beta   90.00
_cell.angle_gamma   90.00
#
_symmetry.space_group_name_H-M   'P 1'
#
loop_
_entity.id
_entity.type
_entity.pdbx_description
1 polymer ?
#
loop_
_entity_poly.entity_id
_entity_poly.type
_entity_poly.pdbx_seq_one_letter_code
_entity_poly.pdbx_strand_id
1 'polypeptide(L)'
;MDGNQQVLPLTFAVVDEETYPSWRWFLQQLSRHVIRGRRGMCLISDRHGKLIKAVREGPDFVSPHGVHRYCLRHVCSNFNSTIKNVVLKDLCWQAGSEYQLRKFNRIMDEKRSRMSKRLHN
;
A
#
# COMPACT_ATOMS: atom_id res chain seq x y z
N MET A 1 1.19 -10.12 14.01
CA MET A 1 -0.04 -10.92 14.13
C MET A 1 0.05 -11.58 15.49
N ASP A 2 -0.99 -11.49 16.31
CA ASP A 2 -1.03 -12.27 17.55
C ASP A 2 -1.26 -13.76 17.23
N GLY A 3 -1.35 -14.60 18.26
CA GLY A 3 -1.68 -16.03 18.10
C GLY A 3 -3.05 -16.29 17.46
N ASN A 4 -3.88 -15.25 17.34
CA ASN A 4 -5.23 -15.30 16.78
C ASN A 4 -5.33 -14.65 15.39
N GLN A 5 -4.19 -14.39 14.72
CA GLN A 5 -4.13 -13.77 13.39
C GLN A 5 -4.70 -12.33 13.34
N GLN A 6 -4.80 -11.65 14.48
CA GLN A 6 -5.24 -10.27 14.55
C GLN A 6 -4.07 -9.32 14.32
N VAL A 7 -4.40 -8.18 13.71
CA VAL A 7 -3.46 -7.07 13.56
C VAL A 7 -3.43 -6.29 14.86
N LEU A 8 -2.37 -6.47 15.64
CA LEU A 8 -2.13 -5.69 16.84
C LEU A 8 -1.47 -4.35 16.48
N PRO A 9 -2.02 -3.20 16.91
CA PRO A 9 -1.35 -1.91 16.71
C PRO A 9 -0.06 -1.88 17.54
N LEU A 10 1.08 -1.72 16.88
CA LEU A 10 2.38 -1.62 17.53
C LEU A 10 2.66 -0.19 18.04
N THR A 11 2.17 0.79 17.30
CA THR A 11 2.29 2.23 17.62
C THR A 11 1.08 2.98 17.06
N PHE A 12 0.81 4.14 17.64
CA PHE A 12 -0.14 5.12 17.13
C PHE A 12 0.44 6.52 17.29
N ALA A 13 -0.09 7.48 16.54
CA ALA A 13 0.23 8.89 16.69
C ALA A 13 -1.05 9.72 16.60
N VAL A 14 -1.13 10.75 17.44
CA VAL A 14 -2.16 11.79 17.37
C VAL A 14 -1.46 13.02 16.82
N VAL A 15 -1.97 13.53 15.70
CA VAL A 15 -1.43 14.69 14.99
C VAL A 15 -2.60 15.56 14.55
N ASP A 16 -2.36 16.86 14.41
CA ASP A 16 -3.41 17.81 13.99
C ASP A 16 -3.94 17.45 12.60
N GLU A 17 -3.05 17.07 11.69
CA GLU A 17 -3.39 16.68 10.32
C GLU A 17 -2.41 15.65 9.73
N GLU A 18 -2.90 14.87 8.76
CA GLU A 18 -2.08 13.99 7.92
C GLU A 18 -1.28 14.79 6.87
N THR A 19 -0.27 15.50 7.36
CA THR A 19 0.65 16.28 6.53
C THR A 19 1.96 15.53 6.30
N TYR A 20 2.75 15.99 5.32
CA TYR A 20 4.10 15.45 5.11
C TYR A 20 4.98 15.57 6.37
N PRO A 21 5.01 16.72 7.09
CA PRO A 21 5.74 16.83 8.36
C PRO A 21 5.28 15.82 9.42
N SER A 22 3.96 15.63 9.59
CA SER A 22 3.40 14.64 10.52
C SER A 22 3.87 13.23 10.20
N TRP A 23 3.81 12.83 8.93
CA TRP A 23 4.29 11.51 8.50
C TRP A 23 5.80 11.34 8.68
N ARG A 24 6.59 12.36 8.32
CA ARG A 24 8.04 12.33 8.49
C ARG A 24 8.42 12.15 9.95
N TRP A 25 7.83 12.95 10.84
CA TRP A 25 8.06 12.83 12.28
C TRP A 25 7.66 11.45 12.81
N PHE A 26 6.49 10.93 12.42
CA PHE A 26 6.04 9.62 12.88
C PHE A 26 6.98 8.49 12.44
N LEU A 27 7.41 8.50 11.17
CA LEU A 27 8.36 7.51 10.65
C LEU A 27 9.74 7.61 11.35
N GLN A 28 10.17 8.80 11.74
CA GLN A 28 11.38 8.98 12.56
C GLN A 28 11.23 8.37 13.96
N GLN A 29 10.07 8.54 14.62
CA GLN A 29 9.83 7.88 15.91
C GLN A 29 9.75 6.36 15.75
N LEU A 30 9.11 5.87 14.69
CA LEU A 30 9.04 4.45 14.38
C LEU A 30 10.45 3.86 14.14
N SER A 31 11.29 4.57 13.39
CA SER A 31 12.70 4.21 13.18
C SER A 31 13.44 4.09 14.51
N ARG A 32 13.36 5.14 15.34
CA ARG A 32 14.12 5.26 16.58
C ARG A 32 13.71 4.24 17.64
N HIS A 33 12.42 4.01 17.82
CA HIS A 33 11.90 3.23 18.94
C HIS A 33 11.52 1.82 18.59
N VAL A 34 10.99 1.62 17.40
CA VAL A 34 10.55 0.31 16.94
C VAL A 34 11.68 -0.33 16.16
N ILE A 35 12.04 0.20 14.99
CA ILE A 35 12.96 -0.48 14.07
C ILE A 35 14.35 -0.65 14.70
N ARG A 36 14.88 0.39 15.34
CA ARG A 36 16.17 0.36 16.08
C ARG A 36 17.32 -0.21 15.23
N GLY A 37 17.42 0.24 13.98
CA GLY A 37 18.48 -0.16 13.04
C GLY A 37 18.31 -1.55 12.41
N ARG A 38 17.20 -2.26 12.68
CA ARG A 38 16.88 -3.52 12.01
C ARG A 38 16.66 -3.31 10.51
N ARG A 39 17.29 -4.15 9.70
CA ARG A 39 17.15 -4.15 8.23
C ARG A 39 16.11 -5.17 7.77
N GLY A 40 15.71 -5.07 6.51
CA GLY A 40 14.73 -5.96 5.87
C GLY A 40 13.29 -5.66 6.26
N MET A 41 13.02 -4.49 6.85
CA MET A 41 11.67 -4.08 7.20
C MET A 41 10.87 -3.77 5.93
N CYS A 42 9.64 -4.29 5.86
CA CYS A 42 8.70 -3.93 4.80
C CYS A 42 7.62 -3.01 5.37
N LEU A 43 7.54 -1.79 4.86
CA LEU A 43 6.42 -0.89 5.11
C LEU A 43 5.37 -1.10 4.02
N ILE A 44 4.16 -1.46 4.43
CA ILE A 44 2.99 -1.53 3.55
C ILE A 44 2.06 -0.39 3.93
N SER A 45 1.86 0.58 3.04
CA SER A 45 1.04 1.77 3.33
C SER A 45 0.09 2.15 2.20
N ASP A 46 -0.77 3.12 2.45
CA ASP A 46 -1.55 3.75 1.38
C ASP A 46 -0.64 4.49 0.36
N ARG A 47 -1.19 4.82 -0.81
CA ARG A 47 -0.58 5.59 -1.91
C ARG A 47 -0.66 7.11 -1.74
N HIS A 48 -0.94 7.61 -0.54
CA HIS A 48 -0.98 9.05 -0.29
C HIS A 48 0.39 9.70 -0.55
N GLY A 49 0.46 10.69 -1.45
CA GLY A 49 1.71 11.33 -1.87
C GLY A 49 2.58 11.90 -0.74
N LYS A 50 1.96 12.48 0.29
CA LYS A 50 2.66 13.02 1.47
C LYS A 50 3.42 11.94 2.24
N LEU A 51 2.80 10.77 2.44
CA LEU A 51 3.43 9.62 3.09
C LEU A 51 4.53 9.02 2.20
N ILE A 52 4.28 8.84 0.91
CA ILE A 52 5.30 8.35 -0.03
C ILE A 52 6.54 9.23 0.00
N LYS A 53 6.36 10.55 0.02
CA LYS A 53 7.47 11.50 0.16
C LYS A 53 8.25 11.28 1.46
N ALA A 54 7.56 11.20 2.60
CA ALA A 54 8.19 10.96 3.90
C ALA A 54 8.96 9.63 3.96
N VAL A 55 8.42 8.56 3.37
CA VAL A 55 9.06 7.25 3.29
C VAL A 55 10.35 7.29 2.46
N ARG A 56 10.34 7.98 1.32
CA ARG A 56 11.50 8.08 0.42
C ARG A 56 12.69 8.82 1.01
N GLU A 57 12.42 9.76 1.91
CA GLU A 57 13.47 10.53 2.60
C GLU A 57 14.05 9.78 3.81
N GLY A 58 13.34 8.77 4.31
CA GLY A 58 13.81 7.91 5.40
C GLY A 58 14.62 6.72 4.87
N PRO A 59 15.67 6.27 5.58
CA PRO A 59 16.51 5.16 5.12
C PRO A 59 15.86 3.79 5.34
N ASP A 60 15.04 3.62 6.38
CA ASP A 60 14.67 2.28 6.89
C ASP A 60 13.73 1.47 6.00
N PHE A 61 13.03 2.14 5.07
CA PHE A 61 11.99 1.54 4.23
C PHE A 61 12.34 1.57 2.74
N VAL A 62 13.59 1.93 2.42
CA VAL A 62 14.09 1.97 1.04
C VAL A 62 15.34 1.09 0.92
N SER A 63 15.62 0.65 -0.30
CA SER A 63 16.80 -0.17 -0.58
C SER A 63 18.09 0.60 -0.23
N PRO A 64 19.09 -0.03 0.42
CA PRO A 64 19.18 -1.46 0.74
C PRO A 64 18.65 -1.86 2.13
N HIS A 65 18.12 -0.92 2.92
CA HIS A 65 17.77 -1.17 4.32
C HIS A 65 16.38 -1.78 4.52
N GLY A 66 15.45 -1.51 3.60
CA GLY A 66 14.09 -2.04 3.67
C GLY A 66 13.36 -1.90 2.34
N VAL A 67 12.05 -2.12 2.38
CA VAL A 67 11.21 -2.09 1.18
C VAL A 67 9.88 -1.42 1.48
N HIS A 68 9.48 -0.50 0.62
CA HIS A 68 8.15 0.10 0.66
C HIS A 68 7.23 -0.53 -0.39
N ARG A 69 6.03 -0.92 0.02
CA ARG A 69 4.99 -1.50 -0.82
C ARG A 69 3.66 -0.79 -0.58
N TYR A 70 2.78 -0.87 -1.56
CA TYR A 70 1.43 -0.32 -1.43
C TYR A 70 0.47 -1.36 -0.87
N CYS A 71 -0.38 -0.94 0.04
CA CYS A 71 -1.45 -1.75 0.60
C CYS A 71 -2.46 -2.08 -0.49
N LEU A 72 -2.58 -3.36 -0.86
CA LEU A 72 -3.51 -3.81 -1.90
C LEU A 72 -4.95 -3.41 -1.58
N ARG A 73 -5.36 -3.52 -0.31
CA ARG A 73 -6.69 -3.08 0.17
C ARG A 73 -6.96 -1.62 -0.19
N HIS A 74 -6.03 -0.72 0.09
CA HIS A 74 -6.18 0.69 -0.26
C HIS A 74 -6.10 0.92 -1.78
N VAL A 75 -5.20 0.25 -2.50
CA VAL A 75 -5.13 0.34 -3.96
C VAL A 75 -6.45 -0.05 -4.62
N CYS A 76 -7.05 -1.17 -4.20
CA CYS A 76 -8.35 -1.63 -4.70
C CYS A 76 -9.50 -0.70 -4.27
N SER A 77 -9.44 -0.15 -3.05
CA SER A 77 -10.43 0.81 -2.56
C SER A 77 -10.40 2.11 -3.35
N ASN A 78 -9.21 2.71 -3.53
CA ASN A 78 -9.01 3.94 -4.30
C ASN A 78 -9.32 3.75 -5.80
N PHE A 79 -9.05 2.56 -6.34
CA PHE A 79 -9.50 2.23 -7.69
C PHE A 79 -11.04 2.21 -7.79
N ASN A 80 -11.71 1.60 -6.80
CA ASN A 80 -13.15 1.47 -6.83
C ASN A 80 -13.90 2.75 -6.45
N SER A 81 -13.29 3.69 -5.73
CA SER A 81 -13.92 4.99 -5.44
C SER A 81 -14.25 5.77 -6.72
N THR A 82 -13.42 5.61 -7.75
CA THR A 82 -13.62 6.25 -9.07
C THR A 82 -14.48 5.38 -9.99
N ILE A 83 -14.17 4.08 -10.09
CA ILE A 83 -14.79 3.20 -11.10
C ILE A 83 -16.16 2.66 -10.67
N LYS A 84 -16.40 2.55 -9.36
CA LYS A 84 -17.64 2.08 -8.72
C LYS A 84 -18.19 0.80 -9.37
N ASN A 85 -17.35 -0.23 -9.46
CA ASN A 85 -17.71 -1.50 -10.09
C ASN A 85 -17.07 -2.68 -9.34
N VAL A 86 -17.92 -3.52 -8.75
CA VAL A 86 -17.50 -4.65 -7.91
C VAL A 86 -16.65 -5.66 -8.68
N VAL A 87 -17.00 -5.95 -9.93
CA VAL A 87 -16.26 -6.91 -10.78
C VAL A 87 -14.85 -6.40 -11.09
N LEU A 88 -14.71 -5.11 -11.43
CA LEU A 88 -13.40 -4.52 -11.71
C LEU A 88 -12.56 -4.35 -10.44
N LYS A 89 -13.20 -4.12 -9.28
CA LYS A 89 -12.55 -4.13 -7.97
C LYS A 89 -12.01 -5.53 -7.65
N ASP A 90 -12.80 -6.57 -7.91
CA ASP A 90 -12.39 -7.95 -7.68
C ASP A 90 -11.21 -8.34 -8.58
N LEU A 91 -11.27 -8.05 -9.88
CA LEU A 91 -10.13 -8.24 -10.79
C LEU A 91 -8.88 -7.45 -10.35
N CYS A 92 -9.06 -6.26 -9.75
CA CYS A 92 -7.95 -5.51 -9.16
C CYS A 92 -7.32 -6.24 -7.97
N TRP A 93 -8.14 -6.85 -7.11
CA TRP A 93 -7.68 -7.62 -5.96
C TRP A 93 -6.98 -8.91 -6.41
N GLN A 94 -7.58 -9.64 -7.34
CA GLN A 94 -6.99 -10.85 -7.91
C GLN A 94 -5.62 -10.54 -8.52
N ALA A 95 -5.53 -9.52 -9.39
CA ALA A 95 -4.25 -9.13 -9.99
C ALA A 95 -3.18 -8.81 -8.92
N GLY A 96 -3.52 -8.00 -7.92
CA GLY A 96 -2.56 -7.65 -6.86
C GLY A 96 -2.18 -8.79 -5.91
N SER A 97 -2.92 -9.90 -5.95
CA SER A 97 -2.66 -11.10 -5.15
C SER A 97 -1.85 -12.17 -5.90
N GLU A 98 -1.58 -11.97 -7.20
CA GLU A 98 -0.84 -12.93 -8.00
C GLU A 98 0.68 -12.87 -7.76
N TYR A 99 1.27 -14.04 -7.55
CA TYR A 99 2.72 -14.20 -7.44
C TYR A 99 3.42 -14.38 -8.80
N GLN A 100 2.68 -14.75 -9.84
CA GLN A 100 3.22 -15.05 -11.17
C GLN A 100 2.89 -13.94 -12.16
N LEU A 101 3.92 -13.40 -12.81
CA LEU A 101 3.77 -12.32 -13.80
C LEU A 101 2.82 -12.71 -14.95
N ARG A 102 2.86 -13.97 -15.39
CA ARG A 102 1.94 -14.49 -16.42
C ARG A 102 0.47 -14.41 -15.98
N LYS A 103 0.15 -14.83 -14.76
CA LYS A 103 -1.22 -14.79 -14.23
C LYS A 103 -1.67 -13.35 -13.98
N PHE A 104 -0.79 -12.53 -13.41
CA PHE A 104 -1.01 -11.09 -13.26
C PHE A 104 -1.39 -10.44 -14.59
N ASN A 105 -0.58 -10.65 -15.64
CA ASN A 105 -0.82 -10.08 -16.97
C ASN A 105 -2.17 -10.52 -17.53
N ARG A 106 -2.49 -11.82 -17.44
CA ARG A 106 -3.79 -12.36 -17.89
C ARG A 106 -4.98 -11.63 -17.24
N ILE A 107 -4.95 -11.44 -15.92
CA ILE A 107 -6.04 -10.76 -15.19
C ILE A 107 -6.09 -9.27 -15.54
N MET A 108 -4.93 -8.64 -15.72
CA MET A 108 -4.85 -7.24 -16.12
C MET A 108 -5.41 -7.00 -17.53
N ASP A 109 -5.17 -7.91 -18.46
CA ASP A 109 -5.71 -7.82 -19.82
C ASP A 109 -7.23 -8.03 -19.84
N GLU A 110 -7.74 -8.97 -19.04
CA GLU A 110 -9.17 -9.14 -18.84
C GLU A 110 -9.82 -7.87 -18.25
N LYS A 111 -9.21 -7.29 -17.21
CA LYS A 111 -9.67 -6.04 -16.60
C LYS A 111 -9.72 -4.90 -17.62
N ARG A 112 -8.67 -4.74 -18.45
CA ARG A 112 -8.62 -3.73 -19.53
C ARG A 112 -9.71 -3.94 -20.57
N SER A 113 -9.92 -5.18 -21.02
CA SER A 113 -10.98 -5.53 -21.97
C SER A 113 -12.36 -5.15 -21.44
N ARG A 114 -12.66 -5.49 -20.17
CA ARG A 114 -13.94 -5.14 -19.52
C ARG A 114 -14.12 -3.64 -19.31
N MET A 115 -13.06 -2.90 -19.00
CA MET A 115 -13.14 -1.42 -18.93
C MET A 115 -13.40 -0.80 -20.30
N SER A 116 -12.77 -1.29 -21.36
CA SER A 116 -12.97 -0.77 -22.73
C SER A 116 -14.41 -0.97 -23.22
N LYS A 117 -15.00 -2.15 -22.99
CA LYS A 117 -16.41 -2.45 -23.32
C LYS A 117 -17.42 -1.52 -22.63
N ARG A 118 -17.04 -0.89 -21.52
CA ARG A 118 -17.89 0.05 -20.78
C ARG A 118 -17.82 1.48 -21.35
N LEU A 119 -16.73 1.86 -22.01
CA LEU A 119 -16.59 3.20 -22.61
C LEU A 119 -17.34 3.34 -23.95
N HIS A 120 -17.76 2.21 -24.53
CA HIS A 120 -18.43 2.15 -25.84
C HIS A 120 -19.93 1.79 -25.73
N ASN A 121 -20.48 1.78 -24.52
CA ASN A 121 -21.91 1.66 -24.21
C ASN A 121 -22.33 2.85 -23.35
#